data_AF-A0A7V9USB9-F1
#
_entry.id   AF-A0A7V9USB9-F1
#
_cell.length_a   1.000
_cell.length_b   1.000
_cell.length_c   1.000
_cell.angle_alpha   90.00
_cell.angle_beta   90.00
_cell.angle_gamma   90.00
#
_symmetry.space_group_name_H-M   'P 1'
#
loop_
_entity.id
_entity.type
_entity.pdbx_description
1 polymer ?
#
loop_
_entity_poly.entity_id
_entity_poly.type
_entity_poly.pdbx_seq_one_letter_code
_entity_poly.pdbx_strand_id
1 'polypeptide(L)'
;MFDGYVLVGGKSSRMGTDKFALRWGDMTFAERASSALRKIADERVYFVVGANQTEETNGLLPPGIPQITDVYPNKAAIGGIYTALAHSVNEWILILACDYPFVTGDLFARLAEIA
;
A
#
# COMPACT_ATOMS: atom_id res chain seq x y z
N MET A 1 -9.55 -12.60 9.61
CA MET A 1 -8.41 -11.69 9.84
C MET A 1 -7.92 -11.23 8.48
N PHE A 2 -7.57 -9.97 8.32
CA PHE A 2 -7.17 -9.40 7.02
C PHE A 2 -5.70 -8.99 7.05
N ASP A 3 -5.00 -9.18 5.93
CA ASP A 3 -3.76 -8.45 5.66
C ASP A 3 -4.06 -7.22 4.82
N GLY A 4 -3.46 -6.08 5.15
CA GLY A 4 -3.55 -4.83 4.40
C GLY A 4 -2.29 -4.59 3.57
N TYR A 5 -2.45 -4.26 2.30
CA TYR A 5 -1.34 -3.95 1.40
C TYR A 5 -1.54 -2.57 0.77
N VAL A 6 -0.59 -1.67 1.01
CA VAL A 6 -0.53 -0.40 0.28
C VAL A 6 0.39 -0.56 -0.91
N LEU A 7 -0.12 -0.35 -2.12
CA LEU A 7 0.70 -0.31 -3.33
C LEU A 7 1.38 1.07 -3.41
N VAL A 8 2.68 1.08 -3.16
CA VAL A 8 3.53 2.29 -3.23
C VAL A 8 4.45 2.30 -4.44
N GLY A 9 4.45 1.22 -5.23
CA GLY A 9 5.19 1.15 -6.48
C GLY A 9 4.59 1.97 -7.63
N GLY A 10 5.41 2.20 -8.66
CA GLY A 10 5.03 2.89 -9.89
C GLY A 10 5.97 4.05 -10.21
N LYS A 11 6.22 4.28 -11.51
CA LYS A 11 7.24 5.23 -11.99
C LYS A 11 6.92 6.71 -11.76
N SER A 12 5.73 7.03 -11.25
CA SER A 12 5.24 8.41 -11.02
C SER A 12 5.52 9.42 -12.16
N SER A 13 5.63 8.95 -13.41
CA SER A 13 6.25 9.70 -14.52
C SER A 13 5.49 10.96 -14.94
N ARG A 14 4.19 11.04 -14.66
CA ARG A 14 3.37 12.24 -14.89
C ARG A 14 3.49 13.28 -13.78
N MET A 15 3.79 12.85 -12.55
CA MET A 15 3.89 13.74 -11.38
C MET A 15 5.32 14.22 -11.14
N GLY A 16 6.33 13.51 -11.66
CA GLY A 16 7.74 13.88 -11.53
C GLY A 16 8.32 13.71 -10.13
N THR A 17 7.52 13.21 -9.19
CA THR A 17 7.90 12.92 -7.80
C THR A 17 7.15 11.69 -7.32
N ASP A 18 7.71 10.99 -6.34
CA ASP A 18 7.14 9.77 -5.82
C ASP A 18 5.84 10.02 -5.06
N LYS A 19 4.76 9.44 -5.58
CA LYS A 19 3.41 9.66 -5.05
C LYS A 19 3.27 9.32 -3.58
N PHE A 20 3.95 8.26 -3.11
CA PHE A 20 3.86 7.80 -1.73
C PHE A 20 4.32 8.84 -0.72
N ALA A 21 5.27 9.72 -1.09
CA ALA A 21 5.85 10.76 -0.25
C ALA A 21 5.07 12.09 -0.30
N LEU A 22 4.11 12.24 -1.22
CA LEU A 22 3.30 13.44 -1.31
C LEU A 22 2.45 13.62 -0.07
N ARG A 23 2.27 14.87 0.35
CA ARG A 23 1.53 15.22 1.57
C ARG A 23 0.14 15.75 1.24
N TRP A 24 -0.83 15.35 2.06
CA TRP A 24 -2.13 16.00 2.15
C TRP A 24 -2.39 16.37 3.61
N GLY A 25 -2.26 17.66 3.91
CA GLY A 25 -2.18 18.13 5.30
C GLY A 25 -0.90 17.61 5.97
N ASP A 26 -1.05 17.02 7.15
CA ASP A 26 0.08 16.57 7.97
C ASP A 26 0.55 15.15 7.66
N MET A 27 -0.15 14.44 6.77
CA MET A 27 0.14 13.04 6.44
C MET A 27 0.58 12.89 4.98
N THR A 28 1.52 11.99 4.74
CA THR A 28 1.85 11.50 3.40
C THR A 28 0.75 10.61 2.85
N PHE A 29 0.74 10.39 1.54
CA PHE A 29 -0.19 9.49 0.86
C PHE A 29 -0.03 8.05 1.38
N ALA A 30 1.21 7.61 1.63
CA ALA A 30 1.47 6.31 2.26
C ALA A 30 0.93 6.22 3.69
N GLU A 31 1.07 7.27 4.51
CA GLU A 31 0.51 7.33 5.87
C GLU A 31 -1.01 7.25 5.85
N ARG A 32 -1.66 8.00 4.95
CA ARG A 32 -3.12 7.98 4.82
C ARG A 32 -3.63 6.60 4.40
N ALA A 33 -3.02 6.01 3.38
CA ALA A 33 -3.43 4.71 2.87
C ALA A 33 -3.22 3.59 3.91
N SER A 34 -2.06 3.58 4.58
CA SER A 34 -1.81 2.60 5.63
C SER A 34 -2.75 2.78 6.83
N SER A 35 -3.01 4.02 7.25
CA SER A 35 -3.97 4.31 8.32
C SER A 35 -5.40 3.85 7.97
N ALA A 36 -5.82 3.96 6.70
CA ALA A 36 -7.12 3.47 6.27
C ALA A 36 -7.24 1.94 6.41
N LEU A 37 -6.18 1.20 6.04
CA LEU A 37 -6.14 -0.26 6.13
C LEU A 37 -6.02 -0.76 7.58
N ARG A 38 -5.26 -0.06 8.44
CA ARG A 38 -5.08 -0.40 9.85
C ARG A 38 -6.38 -0.50 10.64
N LYS A 39 -7.45 0.18 10.19
CA LYS A 39 -8.78 0.08 10.83
C LYS A 39 -9.35 -1.35 10.82
N ILE A 40 -8.95 -2.18 9.85
CA ILE A 40 -9.47 -3.55 9.67
C ILE A 40 -8.36 -4.61 9.76
N ALA A 41 -7.14 -4.27 9.31
CA ALA A 41 -5.99 -5.18 9.29
C ALA A 41 -5.08 -5.05 10.52
N ASP A 42 -5.41 -4.18 11.48
CA ASP A 42 -4.59 -3.89 12.67
C ASP A 42 -3.12 -3.62 12.31
N GLU A 43 -2.18 -4.38 12.88
CA GLU A 43 -0.73 -4.29 12.60
C GLU A 43 -0.29 -5.08 11.36
N ARG A 44 -1.19 -5.84 10.72
CA ARG A 44 -0.89 -6.66 9.53
C ARG A 44 -0.98 -5.85 8.25
N VAL A 45 -0.32 -4.68 8.24
CA VAL A 45 -0.25 -3.78 7.10
C VAL A 45 1.16 -3.78 6.53
N TYR A 46 1.27 -3.80 5.20
CA TYR A 46 2.52 -3.92 4.47
C TYR A 46 2.57 -2.93 3.30
N PHE A 47 3.76 -2.44 2.97
CA PHE A 47 4.00 -1.67 1.74
C PHE A 47 4.50 -2.59 0.65
N VAL A 48 3.86 -2.58 -0.52
CA VAL A 48 4.37 -3.27 -1.72
C VAL A 48 5.14 -2.27 -2.57
N VAL A 49 6.47 -2.43 -2.59
CA VAL A 49 7.42 -1.54 -3.26
C VAL A 49 7.85 -2.14 -4.60
N GLY A 50 8.00 -1.31 -5.64
CA GLY A 50 8.53 -1.78 -6.92
C GLY A 50 10.00 -2.21 -6.78
N ALA A 51 10.41 -3.28 -7.47
CA ALA A 51 11.79 -3.81 -7.38
C ALA A 51 12.91 -2.77 -7.61
N ASN A 52 12.65 -1.78 -8.46
CA ASN A 52 13.61 -0.71 -8.78
C ASN A 52 13.48 0.52 -7.87
N GLN A 53 12.56 0.51 -6.90
CA GLN A 53 12.25 1.67 -6.04
C GLN A 53 12.63 1.44 -4.58
N THR A 54 13.20 0.27 -4.25
CA THR A 54 13.59 -0.08 -2.88
C THR A 54 14.57 0.91 -2.26
N GLU A 55 15.48 1.48 -3.06
CA GLU A 55 16.38 2.55 -2.61
C GLU A 55 15.66 3.89 -2.46
N GLU A 56 14.74 4.23 -3.38
CA GLU A 56 13.94 5.46 -3.36
C GLU A 56 13.01 5.51 -2.14
N THR A 57 12.47 4.36 -1.72
CA THR A 57 11.57 4.27 -0.57
C THR A 57 12.28 4.30 0.78
N ASN A 58 13.61 4.21 0.79
CA ASN A 58 14.39 4.02 2.01
C ASN A 58 14.36 5.30 2.87
N GLY A 59 13.71 5.22 4.03
CA GLY A 59 13.52 6.37 4.94
C GLY A 59 12.41 7.35 4.54
N LEU A 60 11.73 7.15 3.40
CA LEU A 60 10.60 8.00 2.98
C LEU A 60 9.23 7.41 3.34
N LEU A 61 9.15 6.09 3.50
CA LEU A 61 7.92 5.42 3.95
C LEU A 61 7.76 5.50 5.47
N PRO A 62 6.52 5.47 5.97
CA PRO A 62 6.22 5.48 7.40
C PRO A 62 6.96 4.37 8.16
N PRO A 63 7.60 4.69 9.29
CA PRO A 63 8.31 3.69 10.08
C PRO A 63 7.34 2.67 10.69
N GLY A 64 7.85 1.47 11.00
CA GLY A 64 7.08 0.42 11.67
C GLY A 64 6.12 -0.36 10.76
N ILE A 65 6.14 -0.14 9.45
CA ILE A 65 5.39 -0.92 8.46
C ILE A 65 6.37 -1.69 7.57
N PRO A 66 6.31 -3.03 7.51
CA PRO A 66 7.23 -3.81 6.68
C PRO A 66 7.03 -3.53 5.18
N GLN A 67 8.14 -3.56 4.44
CA GLN A 67 8.16 -3.41 2.98
C GLN A 67 8.34 -4.78 2.32
N ILE A 68 7.58 -5.03 1.26
CA ILE A 68 7.64 -6.24 0.45
C ILE A 68 7.96 -5.82 -0.98
N THR A 69 9.05 -6.36 -1.52
CA THR A 69 9.46 -6.09 -2.89
C THR A 69 8.56 -6.84 -3.87
N ASP A 70 8.05 -6.12 -4.87
CA ASP A 70 7.29 -6.70 -5.99
C ASP A 70 8.13 -7.74 -6.72
N VAL A 71 7.71 -9.00 -6.66
CA VAL A 71 8.41 -10.14 -7.26
C VAL A 71 8.14 -10.27 -8.76
N TYR A 72 7.21 -9.47 -9.31
CA TYR A 72 6.85 -9.50 -10.72
C TYR A 72 6.87 -8.08 -11.34
N PRO A 73 8.06 -7.48 -11.44
CA PRO A 73 8.21 -6.06 -11.75
C PRO A 73 7.72 -5.69 -13.16
N ASN A 74 7.43 -4.40 -13.35
CA ASN A 74 6.98 -3.81 -14.62
C ASN A 74 5.63 -4.33 -15.13
N LYS A 75 4.79 -4.90 -14.27
CA LYS A 75 3.40 -5.26 -14.59
C LYS A 75 2.37 -4.30 -14.02
N ALA A 76 2.76 -3.04 -13.76
CA ALA A 76 1.88 -2.05 -13.16
C ALA A 76 1.23 -2.58 -11.86
N ALA A 77 -0.04 -2.26 -11.61
CA ALA A 77 -0.72 -2.67 -10.38
C ALA A 77 -0.83 -4.19 -10.21
N ILE A 78 -0.90 -4.97 -11.30
CA ILE A 78 -1.14 -6.42 -11.18
C ILE A 78 0.06 -7.17 -10.56
N GLY A 79 1.29 -6.67 -10.76
CA GLY A 79 2.49 -7.22 -10.10
C GLY A 79 2.44 -7.04 -8.58
N GLY A 80 2.05 -5.84 -8.14
CA GLY A 80 1.85 -5.55 -6.72
C GLY A 80 0.73 -6.36 -6.08
N ILE A 81 -0.40 -6.54 -6.79
CA ILE A 81 -1.51 -7.39 -6.34
C ILE A 81 -1.06 -8.85 -6.22
N TYR A 82 -0.35 -9.37 -7.22
CA TYR A 82 0.20 -10.72 -7.18
C TYR A 82 1.12 -10.91 -5.98
N THR A 83 2.03 -9.96 -5.75
CA THR A 83 2.96 -9.99 -4.61
C THR A 83 2.22 -9.98 -3.27
N ALA A 84 1.18 -9.16 -3.12
CA ALA A 84 0.35 -9.12 -1.92
C ALA A 84 -0.35 -10.46 -1.66
N LEU A 85 -0.95 -11.06 -2.70
CA LEU A 85 -1.61 -12.37 -2.61
C LEU A 85 -0.63 -13.49 -2.28
N ALA A 86 0.56 -13.48 -2.88
CA ALA A 86 1.59 -14.48 -2.66
C ALA A 86 2.24 -14.38 -1.27
N HIS A 87 2.29 -13.17 -0.70
CA HIS A 87 2.82 -12.93 0.65
C HIS A 87 1.81 -13.27 1.75
N SER A 88 0.51 -13.04 1.51
CA SER A 88 -0.50 -13.23 2.53
C SER A 88 -0.69 -14.70 2.90
N VAL A 89 -1.01 -14.90 4.19
CA VAL A 89 -1.43 -16.21 4.73
C VAL A 89 -2.92 -16.23 5.07
N ASN A 90 -3.62 -15.13 4.80
CA ASN A 90 -5.04 -14.97 5.09
C ASN A 90 -5.87 -15.16 3.81
N GLU A 91 -7.08 -15.70 3.96
CA GLU A 91 -8.03 -15.89 2.85
C GLU A 91 -8.41 -14.56 2.18
N TRP A 92 -8.56 -13.52 3.00
CA TRP A 92 -8.94 -12.19 2.54
C TRP A 92 -7.84 -11.17 2.79
N ILE A 93 -7.60 -10.34 1.78
CA ILE A 93 -6.67 -9.22 1.84
C ILE A 93 -7.35 -7.93 1.41
N LEU A 94 -6.85 -6.81 1.94
CA LEU A 94 -7.27 -5.47 1.57
C LEU A 94 -6.12 -4.82 0.81
N ILE A 95 -6.39 -4.27 -0.38
CA ILE A 95 -5.38 -3.61 -1.20
C ILE A 95 -5.81 -2.17 -1.46
N LEU A 96 -4.88 -1.23 -1.27
CA LEU A 96 -5.09 0.18 -1.57
C LEU A 96 -3.87 0.76 -2.29
N ALA A 97 -4.06 1.39 -3.45
CA ALA A 97 -3.00 2.20 -4.03
C ALA A 97 -2.84 3.51 -3.25
N CYS A 98 -1.60 3.95 -3.02
CA CYS A 98 -1.32 5.17 -2.24
C CYS A 98 -1.86 6.45 -2.89
N ASP A 99 -2.20 6.43 -4.19
CA ASP A 99 -2.70 7.60 -4.92
C ASP A 99 -4.22 7.81 -4.82
N TYR A 100 -4.88 7.10 -3.91
CA TYR A 100 -6.25 7.37 -3.46
C TYR A 100 -6.28 8.00 -2.05
N PRO A 101 -5.77 9.24 -1.88
CA PRO A 101 -5.53 9.83 -0.56
C PRO A 101 -6.81 10.10 0.23
N PHE A 102 -8.01 10.00 -0.36
CA PHE A 102 -9.28 10.26 0.33
C PHE A 102 -10.03 9.00 0.78
N VAL A 103 -9.52 7.80 0.43
CA VAL A 103 -10.09 6.55 0.92
C VAL A 103 -9.89 6.47 2.44
N THR A 104 -10.94 6.12 3.16
CA THR A 104 -10.94 5.94 4.62
C THR A 104 -11.17 4.48 4.98
N GLY A 105 -10.90 4.14 6.24
CA GLY A 105 -11.20 2.82 6.77
C GLY A 105 -12.69 2.44 6.74
N ASP A 106 -13.61 3.40 6.55
CA ASP A 106 -15.04 3.10 6.45
C ASP A 106 -15.36 2.30 5.18
N LEU A 107 -14.64 2.56 4.07
CA LEU A 107 -14.76 1.74 2.87
C LEU A 107 -14.40 0.29 3.17
N PHE A 108 -13.28 0.06 3.85
CA PHE A 108 -12.81 -1.29 4.16
C PHE A 108 -13.68 -1.99 5.19
N ALA A 109 -14.26 -1.25 6.16
CA ALA A 109 -15.26 -1.80 7.06
C ALA A 109 -16.47 -2.34 6.29
N ARG A 110 -16.97 -1.61 5.29
CA ARG A 110 -18.07 -2.06 4.43
C ARG A 110 -17.71 -3.26 3.56
N LEU A 111 -16.49 -3.29 3.02
CA LEU A 111 -16.03 -4.44 2.23
C LEU A 111 -15.84 -5.69 3.10
N ALA A 112 -15.41 -5.54 4.35
CA ALA A 112 -15.27 -6.65 5.28
C ALA A 112 -16.61 -7.24 5.74
N GLU A 113 -17.71 -6.47 5.69
CA GLU A 113 -19.07 -6.97 6.01
C GLU A 113 -19.60 -7.99 4.99
N ILE A 114 -19.04 -8.03 3.78
CA ILE A 114 -19.47 -8.90 2.67
C ILE A 114 -18.46 -10.01 2.33
N ALA A 115 -17.40 -10.13 3.13
CA ALA A 115 -16.32 -11.11 2.98
C ALA A 115 -16.62 -12.43 3.70
#